data_AF-A0A183FTW9-F1
#
_entry.id   AF-A0A183FTW9-F1
#
_cell.length_a   1.000
_cell.length_b   1.000
_cell.length_c   1.000
_cell.angle_alpha   90.00
_cell.angle_beta   90.00
_cell.angle_gamma   90.00
#
_symmetry.space_group_name_H-M   'P 1'
#
loop_
_entity.id
_entity.type
_entity.pdbx_description
1 polymer ?
#
loop_
_entity_poly.entity_id
_entity_poly.type
_entity_poly.pdbx_seq_one_letter_code
_entity_poly.pdbx_strand_id
1 'polypeptide(L)'
;MENLNNSSSNIIYIRYNSGVHDIVARHNALIQPTIVTELYLLSTAYLNFTSNFWSINDINISNKICSIQDVNLILYSADFVDMFTNIPHDIIIRNVTEIINICFKNANKSFLINKHRSYRKEDIIYMIDYLLQNPYCKLSGVLYKQLKGVPQGGNASPMIADLTLSFFEYKYATNNTLINKVFCPFRYMDDILIQYNKTDYFPFSVVRFPHNSSYTSNSLKRGIILTETLRISRCCSKKDDFIVRLCNLITSLLQLQYSKDLILQSIVKGMLKHKSIAYKYGLVDSYKNIYRFVKQLISQLSM
;
A
#
# COMPACT_ATOMS: atom_id res chain seq x y z
N MET A 1 -0.38 55.53 21.00
CA MET A 1 -0.31 56.46 19.86
C MET A 1 1.07 56.25 19.25
N GLU A 2 1.29 55.72 18.06
CA GLU A 2 0.44 55.53 16.87
C GLU A 2 0.74 54.18 16.20
N ASN A 3 -0.19 53.78 15.33
CA ASN A 3 -0.34 52.52 14.64
C ASN A 3 0.81 52.17 13.68
N LEU A 4 0.95 50.87 13.37
CA LEU A 4 0.91 50.37 11.99
C LEU A 4 0.66 48.83 11.96
N ASN A 5 -0.62 48.51 11.81
CA ASN A 5 -1.21 47.52 10.90
C ASN A 5 -0.74 46.05 10.91
N ASN A 6 -1.61 45.21 11.50
CA ASN A 6 -2.27 44.06 10.88
C ASN A 6 -1.58 43.36 9.69
N SER A 7 -0.97 42.21 9.98
CA SER A 7 -1.06 41.01 9.13
C SER A 7 -1.07 39.76 10.00
N SER A 8 -2.01 39.73 10.93
CA SER A 8 -2.39 38.55 11.70
C SER A 8 -3.25 37.63 10.82
N SER A 9 -2.59 36.80 10.01
CA SER A 9 -3.24 35.64 9.40
C SER A 9 -2.21 34.54 9.15
N ASN A 10 -2.48 33.36 9.72
CA ASN A 10 -1.84 32.07 9.42
C ASN A 10 -0.62 31.64 10.26
N ILE A 11 -0.70 31.66 11.59
CA ILE A 11 0.24 30.87 12.42
C ILE A 11 -0.53 30.08 13.48
N ILE A 12 -0.47 28.75 13.38
CA ILE A 12 -0.92 27.82 14.41
C ILE A 12 0.31 27.37 15.20
N TYR A 13 0.23 27.47 16.53
CA TYR A 13 1.30 27.09 17.45
C TYR A 13 1.01 25.72 18.06
N ILE A 14 1.96 24.78 17.98
CA ILE A 14 1.95 23.58 18.82
C ILE A 14 3.38 23.28 19.31
N ARG A 15 3.52 23.11 20.63
CA ARG A 15 4.77 22.75 21.33
C ARG A 15 4.76 21.25 21.61
N TYR A 16 5.90 20.56 21.49
CA TYR A 16 6.25 19.49 22.43
C TYR A 16 7.75 19.24 22.58
N ASN A 17 8.10 18.83 23.81
CA ASN A 17 9.43 18.55 24.36
C ASN A 17 10.03 17.24 23.84
N SER A 18 11.36 17.16 23.78
CA SER A 18 12.07 15.87 23.69
C SER A 18 13.27 15.83 24.63
N GLY A 19 13.41 14.69 25.31
CA GLY A 19 14.53 14.32 26.16
C GLY A 19 15.53 13.40 25.43
N VAL A 20 16.79 13.65 25.78
CA VAL A 20 18.10 12.96 25.68
C VAL A 20 18.15 11.51 25.13
N HIS A 21 19.06 11.25 24.17
CA HIS A 21 20.09 10.16 24.22
C HIS A 21 21.24 10.30 23.17
N ASP A 22 22.46 10.20 23.71
CA ASP A 22 23.81 9.80 23.25
C ASP A 22 24.45 10.11 21.86
N ILE A 23 25.51 10.93 21.98
CA ILE A 23 26.84 11.10 21.33
C ILE A 23 27.09 10.70 19.85
N VAL A 24 26.39 9.75 19.23
CA VAL A 24 26.30 9.70 17.74
C VAL A 24 25.49 10.89 17.23
N ALA A 25 24.63 11.45 18.09
CA ALA A 25 23.76 12.58 17.82
C ALA A 25 24.46 13.95 17.63
N ARG A 26 25.75 14.11 17.97
CA ARG A 26 26.34 15.47 18.03
C ARG A 26 26.92 16.01 16.72
N HIS A 27 27.38 15.17 15.79
CA HIS A 27 27.72 15.63 14.43
C HIS A 27 26.47 15.70 13.52
N ASN A 28 25.47 14.86 13.78
CA ASN A 28 24.14 14.94 13.16
C ASN A 28 23.26 16.08 13.75
N ALA A 29 23.73 16.84 14.73
CA ALA A 29 22.99 17.96 15.32
C ALA A 29 23.00 19.23 14.45
N LEU A 30 23.83 19.30 13.41
CA LEU A 30 23.90 20.44 12.50
C LEU A 30 22.74 20.47 11.49
N ILE A 31 22.21 19.31 11.13
CA ILE A 31 20.98 19.19 10.37
C ILE A 31 19.97 18.65 11.34
N GLN A 32 19.18 19.54 11.93
CA GLN A 32 18.08 19.07 12.75
C GLN A 32 17.29 18.08 11.90
N PRO A 33 17.03 16.85 12.40
CA PRO A 33 16.20 15.86 11.73
C PRO A 33 14.91 16.48 11.18
N THR A 34 14.46 17.55 11.85
CA THR A 34 13.35 18.40 11.47
C THR A 34 13.40 18.97 10.05
N ILE A 35 14.57 19.30 9.45
CA ILE A 35 14.63 19.83 8.08
C ILE A 35 14.31 18.73 7.08
N VAL A 36 14.90 17.55 7.26
CA VAL A 36 14.59 16.38 6.44
C VAL A 36 13.17 15.91 6.70
N THR A 37 12.66 16.04 7.92
CA THR A 37 11.25 15.83 8.24
C THR A 37 10.33 16.79 7.52
N GLU A 38 10.64 18.08 7.50
CA GLU A 38 9.85 19.07 6.76
C GLU A 38 9.92 18.85 5.26
N LEU A 39 11.09 18.50 4.72
CA LEU A 39 11.23 18.11 3.32
C LEU A 39 10.42 16.88 2.99
N TYR A 40 10.40 15.88 3.86
CA TYR A 40 9.58 14.70 3.69
C TYR A 40 8.10 15.06 3.72
N LEU A 41 7.65 15.85 4.70
CA LEU A 41 6.25 16.31 4.77
C LEU A 41 5.88 17.16 3.54
N LEU A 42 6.74 18.06 3.11
CA LEU A 42 6.56 18.83 1.88
C LEU A 42 6.56 17.92 0.65
N SER A 43 7.41 16.90 0.61
CA SER A 43 7.42 15.94 -0.48
C SER A 43 6.08 15.20 -0.51
N THR A 44 5.56 14.73 0.63
CA THR A 44 4.24 14.10 0.68
C THR A 44 3.09 15.05 0.30
N ALA A 45 3.21 16.35 0.58
CA ALA A 45 2.16 17.35 0.32
C ALA A 45 2.20 17.94 -1.11
N TYR A 46 3.40 18.13 -1.65
CA TYR A 46 3.66 18.83 -2.92
C TYR A 46 4.13 17.91 -4.03
N LEU A 47 4.62 16.72 -3.71
CA LEU A 47 4.59 15.58 -4.63
C LEU A 47 3.22 14.91 -4.55
N ASN A 48 2.14 15.69 -4.58
CA ASN A 48 0.76 15.25 -4.72
C ASN A 48 0.56 14.56 -6.10
N PHE A 49 1.31 13.47 -6.32
CA PHE A 49 1.02 12.41 -7.23
C PHE A 49 -0.11 11.63 -6.61
N THR A 50 -1.31 12.16 -6.74
CA THR A 50 -2.51 11.34 -6.59
C THR A 50 -2.35 10.14 -7.53
N SER A 51 -2.01 8.98 -6.95
CA SER A 51 -1.70 7.67 -7.55
C SER A 51 -0.24 7.20 -7.69
N ASN A 52 0.82 8.03 -7.82
CA ASN A 52 2.18 7.51 -8.16
C ASN A 52 3.15 7.30 -6.98
N PHE A 53 2.78 7.68 -5.75
CA PHE A 53 3.67 7.53 -4.60
C PHE A 53 3.32 6.25 -3.85
N TRP A 54 4.27 5.32 -3.75
CA TRP A 54 3.99 3.99 -3.23
C TRP A 54 4.27 3.91 -1.73
N SER A 55 5.09 4.80 -1.16
CA SER A 55 5.42 4.75 0.27
C SER A 55 4.21 5.03 1.14
N ILE A 56 4.01 4.18 2.15
CA ILE A 56 2.88 4.26 3.05
C ILE A 56 3.37 4.33 4.49
N ASN A 57 2.82 5.29 5.23
CA ASN A 57 3.04 5.44 6.67
C ASN A 57 1.84 4.94 7.51
N ASP A 58 0.80 4.41 6.87
CA ASP A 58 -0.52 4.20 7.49
C ASP A 58 -0.90 2.71 7.65
N ILE A 59 -1.38 2.35 8.85
CA ILE A 59 -1.86 1.01 9.27
C ILE A 59 -3.09 0.56 8.45
N ASN A 60 -3.76 1.50 7.78
CA ASN A 60 -4.97 1.28 6.99
C ASN A 60 -4.77 0.47 5.69
N ILE A 61 -3.54 0.14 5.29
CA ILE A 61 -3.28 -0.76 4.15
C ILE A 61 -3.95 -2.12 4.38
N SER A 62 -3.84 -2.66 5.60
CA SER A 62 -4.43 -3.96 5.94
C SER A 62 -5.93 -3.98 5.62
N ASN A 63 -6.64 -2.90 5.96
CA ASN A 63 -8.06 -2.72 5.62
C ASN A 63 -8.27 -2.55 4.12
N LYS A 64 -7.42 -1.78 3.41
CA LYS A 64 -7.49 -1.66 1.94
C LYS A 64 -7.31 -3.02 1.25
N ILE A 65 -6.29 -3.79 1.61
CA ILE A 65 -6.03 -5.14 1.06
C ILE A 65 -7.19 -6.09 1.41
N CYS A 66 -7.64 -6.10 2.68
CA CYS A 66 -8.69 -7.02 3.12
C CYS A 66 -10.07 -6.70 2.53
N SER A 67 -10.34 -5.42 2.22
CA SER A 67 -11.59 -5.01 1.58
C SER A 67 -11.77 -5.54 0.16
N ILE A 68 -10.69 -6.03 -0.47
CA ILE A 68 -10.73 -6.45 -1.87
C ILE A 68 -11.13 -7.93 -1.95
N GLN A 69 -12.28 -8.15 -2.58
CA GLN A 69 -12.96 -9.45 -2.64
C GLN A 69 -12.69 -10.21 -3.94
N ASP A 70 -11.75 -9.74 -4.76
CA ASP A 70 -11.43 -10.36 -6.03
C ASP A 70 -10.59 -11.62 -5.85
N VAL A 71 -11.01 -12.69 -6.51
CA VAL A 71 -10.42 -14.03 -6.48
C VAL A 71 -9.40 -14.25 -7.61
N ASN A 72 -9.32 -13.33 -8.56
CA ASN A 72 -8.31 -13.29 -9.61
C ASN A 72 -7.14 -12.36 -9.25
N LEU A 73 -7.21 -11.77 -8.06
CA LEU A 73 -6.18 -10.93 -7.53
C LEU A 73 -4.92 -11.75 -7.24
N ILE A 74 -3.80 -11.27 -7.76
CA ILE A 74 -2.47 -11.79 -7.45
C ILE A 74 -1.75 -10.73 -6.63
N LEU A 75 -1.12 -11.19 -5.54
CA LEU A 75 -0.23 -10.39 -4.72
C LEU A 75 1.21 -10.79 -5.06
N TYR A 76 2.01 -9.80 -5.43
CA TYR A 76 3.44 -9.91 -5.60
C TYR A 76 4.12 -9.12 -4.49
N SER A 77 5.09 -9.72 -3.82
CA SER A 77 5.89 -9.05 -2.79
C SER A 77 7.36 -9.12 -3.17
N ALA A 78 8.06 -8.03 -2.95
CA ALA A 78 9.49 -7.90 -3.13
C ALA A 78 10.09 -7.09 -1.98
N ASP A 79 11.37 -7.30 -1.72
CA ASP A 79 12.15 -6.58 -0.72
C ASP A 79 13.45 -6.07 -1.36
N PHE A 80 13.91 -4.91 -0.93
CA PHE A 80 15.20 -4.38 -1.38
C PHE A 80 16.34 -5.00 -0.58
N VAL A 81 17.17 -5.78 -1.27
CA VAL A 81 18.41 -6.29 -0.67
C VAL A 81 19.30 -5.12 -0.25
N ASP A 82 19.63 -5.05 1.04
CA ASP A 82 20.63 -4.14 1.58
C ASP A 82 20.37 -2.64 1.26
N MET A 83 19.10 -2.21 1.31
CA MET A 83 18.69 -0.85 0.90
C MET A 83 19.54 0.24 1.56
N PHE A 84 19.75 0.16 2.87
CA PHE A 84 20.50 1.20 3.60
C PHE A 84 22.01 1.16 3.36
N THR A 85 22.59 0.06 2.91
CA THR A 85 24.05 -0.09 2.81
C THR A 85 24.56 -0.06 1.38
N ASN A 86 23.69 -0.24 0.37
CA ASN A 86 24.14 -0.47 -1.00
C ASN A 86 23.83 0.67 -1.98
N ILE A 87 22.96 1.64 -1.61
CA ILE A 87 22.65 2.76 -2.51
C ILE A 87 23.86 3.71 -2.63
N PRO A 88 24.37 3.98 -3.84
CA PRO A 88 25.47 4.92 -4.06
C PRO A 88 25.12 6.37 -3.62
N HIS A 89 26.08 7.08 -3.02
CA HIS A 89 25.84 8.45 -2.52
C HIS A 89 25.47 9.44 -3.63
N ASP A 90 26.06 9.30 -4.82
CA ASP A 90 25.76 10.11 -6.00
C ASP A 90 24.30 9.94 -6.47
N ILE A 91 23.76 8.72 -6.33
CA ILE A 91 22.35 8.44 -6.62
C ILE A 91 21.44 9.08 -5.58
N ILE A 92 21.79 8.99 -4.29
CA ILE A 92 21.03 9.59 -3.19
C ILE A 92 20.95 11.10 -3.39
N ILE A 93 22.11 11.78 -3.54
CA ILE A 93 22.14 13.24 -3.66
C ILE A 93 21.40 13.71 -4.91
N ARG A 94 21.54 13.00 -6.04
CA ARG A 94 20.83 13.32 -7.28
C ARG A 94 19.32 13.21 -7.10
N ASN A 95 18.82 12.08 -6.61
CA ASN A 95 17.38 11.85 -6.46
C ASN A 95 16.75 12.83 -5.45
N VAL A 96 17.39 13.03 -4.30
CA VAL A 96 16.89 13.93 -3.26
C VAL A 96 16.91 15.39 -3.74
N THR A 97 17.94 15.79 -4.48
CA THR A 97 18.02 17.13 -5.10
C THR A 97 16.87 17.36 -6.09
N GLU A 98 16.53 16.37 -6.91
CA GLU A 98 15.39 16.48 -7.82
C GLU A 98 14.06 16.63 -7.06
N ILE A 99 13.86 15.88 -5.98
CA ILE A 99 12.69 16.05 -5.13
C ILE A 99 12.63 17.45 -4.53
N ILE A 100 13.75 17.94 -3.98
CA ILE A 100 13.84 19.29 -3.41
C ILE A 100 13.48 20.34 -4.48
N ASN A 101 14.03 20.22 -5.68
CA ASN A 101 13.72 21.10 -6.81
C ASN A 101 12.21 21.10 -7.13
N ILE A 102 11.59 19.92 -7.20
CA ILE A 102 10.16 19.78 -7.47
C ILE A 102 9.34 20.40 -6.34
N CYS A 103 9.69 20.16 -5.08
CA CYS A 103 8.98 20.69 -3.92
C CYS A 103 9.00 22.22 -3.88
N PHE A 104 10.18 22.84 -4.07
CA PHE A 104 10.30 24.31 -4.10
C PHE A 104 9.54 24.93 -5.28
N LYS A 105 9.60 24.29 -6.46
CA LYS A 105 8.85 24.71 -7.64
C LYS A 105 7.34 24.64 -7.41
N ASN A 106 6.83 23.52 -6.90
CA ASN A 106 5.39 23.31 -6.69
C ASN A 106 4.84 24.17 -5.54
N ALA A 107 5.64 24.40 -4.50
CA ALA A 107 5.26 25.30 -3.42
C ALA A 107 5.32 26.78 -3.81
N ASN A 108 5.99 27.12 -4.92
CA ASN A 108 6.31 28.47 -5.34
C ASN A 108 6.95 29.30 -4.21
N LYS A 109 7.94 28.70 -3.53
CA LYS A 109 8.64 29.30 -2.38
C LYS A 109 10.14 29.30 -2.61
N SER A 110 10.82 30.33 -2.10
CA SER A 110 12.28 30.45 -2.14
C SER A 110 12.98 29.89 -0.91
N PHE A 111 12.22 29.65 0.18
CA PHE A 111 12.77 29.21 1.46
C PHE A 111 11.91 28.12 2.09
N LEU A 112 12.59 27.17 2.74
CA LEU A 112 12.00 26.27 3.71
C LEU A 112 12.13 26.89 5.11
N ILE A 113 11.06 26.94 5.87
CA ILE A 113 11.08 27.52 7.22
C ILE A 113 10.89 26.39 8.22
N ASN A 114 11.91 26.20 9.07
CA ASN A 114 11.89 25.30 10.20
C ASN A 114 12.00 26.07 11.51
N LYS A 115 10.95 26.06 12.32
CA LYS A 115 10.87 26.83 13.59
C LYS A 115 11.16 28.32 13.37
N HIS A 116 12.40 28.76 13.64
CA HIS A 116 12.87 30.14 13.55
C HIS A 116 14.00 30.31 12.52
N ARG A 117 14.26 29.30 11.70
CA ARG A 117 15.32 29.32 10.70
C ARG A 117 14.73 29.13 9.31
N SER A 118 15.19 29.94 8.37
CA SER A 118 14.93 29.77 6.95
C SER A 118 16.15 29.12 6.29
N TYR A 119 15.89 28.22 5.36
CA TYR A 119 16.90 27.54 4.56
C TYR A 119 16.58 27.73 3.09
N ARG A 120 17.56 28.14 2.30
CA ARG A 120 17.43 28.10 0.84
C ARG A 120 17.57 26.66 0.38
N LYS A 121 17.09 26.43 -0.84
CA LYS A 121 17.20 25.15 -1.52
C LYS A 121 18.65 24.64 -1.56
N GLU A 122 19.59 25.52 -1.88
CA GLU A 122 21.02 25.22 -2.00
C GLU A 122 21.62 24.84 -0.65
N ASP A 123 21.19 25.50 0.44
CA ASP A 123 21.66 25.21 1.79
C ASP A 123 21.24 23.79 2.21
N ILE A 124 20.02 23.38 1.86
CA ILE A 124 19.50 22.03 2.13
C ILE A 124 20.27 20.97 1.34
N ILE A 125 20.50 21.19 0.05
CA ILE A 125 21.23 20.25 -0.81
C ILE A 125 22.65 20.06 -0.26
N TYR A 126 23.32 21.16 0.08
CA TYR A 126 24.65 21.14 0.69
C TYR A 126 24.68 20.36 2.01
N MET A 127 23.67 20.58 2.86
CA MET A 127 23.52 19.85 4.12
C MET A 127 23.43 18.34 3.91
N ILE A 128 22.62 17.89 2.96
CA ILE A 128 22.45 16.46 2.66
C ILE A 128 23.73 15.87 2.07
N ASP A 129 24.37 16.58 1.13
CA ASP A 129 25.66 16.15 0.58
C ASP A 129 26.71 16.01 1.69
N TYR A 130 26.81 17.01 2.58
CA TYR A 130 27.73 16.96 3.71
C TYR A 130 27.52 15.74 4.62
N LEU A 131 26.26 15.36 4.90
CA LEU A 131 25.95 14.13 5.66
C LEU A 131 26.42 12.88 4.95
N LEU A 132 26.19 12.77 3.64
CA LEU A 132 26.59 11.62 2.83
C LEU A 132 28.11 11.54 2.65
N GLN A 133 28.81 12.66 2.64
CA GLN A 133 30.28 12.68 2.51
C GLN A 133 31.01 12.42 3.83
N ASN A 134 30.33 12.55 4.97
CA ASN A 134 30.93 12.40 6.31
C ASN A 134 30.27 11.34 7.22
N PRO A 135 29.88 10.15 6.74
CA PRO A 135 29.38 9.09 7.61
C PRO A 135 30.52 8.30 8.23
N TYR A 136 30.72 8.48 9.54
CA TYR A 136 31.72 7.75 10.31
C TYR A 136 31.06 6.87 11.37
N CYS A 137 31.51 5.63 11.52
CA CYS A 137 31.14 4.73 12.59
C CYS A 137 32.38 4.27 13.37
N LYS A 138 32.20 3.94 14.66
CA LYS A 138 33.29 3.46 15.53
C LYS A 138 33.06 2.01 15.90
N LEU A 139 34.02 1.14 15.61
CA LEU A 139 34.01 -0.28 15.99
C LEU A 139 35.32 -0.61 16.69
N SER A 140 35.23 -1.12 17.92
CA SER A 140 36.39 -1.52 18.75
C SER A 140 37.50 -0.46 18.85
N GLY A 141 37.12 0.81 19.00
CA GLY A 141 38.10 1.90 19.10
C GLY A 141 38.52 2.51 17.76
N VAL A 142 38.27 1.83 16.64
CA VAL A 142 38.66 2.25 15.29
C VAL A 142 37.52 2.99 14.59
N LEU A 143 37.84 4.09 13.90
CA LEU A 143 36.89 4.85 13.08
C LEU A 143 36.88 4.32 11.64
N TYR A 144 35.69 4.08 11.12
CA TYR A 144 35.45 3.66 9.74
C TYR A 144 34.59 4.69 9.04
N LYS A 145 34.92 4.99 7.78
CA LYS A 145 34.09 5.83 6.91
C LYS A 145 33.23 4.94 6.02
N GLN A 146 31.93 5.17 6.04
CA GLN A 146 31.00 4.49 5.14
C GLN A 146 31.14 5.09 3.73
N LEU A 147 31.42 4.23 2.73
CA LEU A 147 31.64 4.68 1.34
C LEU A 147 30.38 4.64 0.47
N LYS A 148 29.37 3.89 0.90
CA LYS A 148 28.09 3.70 0.20
C LYS A 148 26.96 3.45 1.19
N GLY A 149 25.73 3.69 0.73
CA GLY A 149 24.53 3.55 1.53
C GLY A 149 24.16 4.83 2.26
N VAL A 150 22.96 4.83 2.84
CA VAL A 150 22.52 5.93 3.70
C VAL A 150 23.21 5.79 5.06
N PRO A 151 23.69 6.88 5.69
CA PRO A 151 24.38 6.82 6.97
C PRO A 151 23.55 6.10 8.03
N GLN A 152 23.99 4.94 8.54
CA GLN A 152 23.18 4.16 9.49
C GLN A 152 23.16 4.80 10.89
N GLY A 153 22.01 4.71 11.58
CA GLY A 153 21.83 5.24 12.94
C GLY A 153 21.55 6.75 13.03
N GLY A 154 21.44 7.44 11.89
CA GLY A 154 20.98 8.82 11.83
C GLY A 154 19.46 8.94 11.80
N ASN A 155 18.90 9.90 12.55
CA ASN A 155 17.44 10.15 12.57
C ASN A 155 16.87 10.54 11.19
N ALA A 156 17.69 11.13 10.32
CA ALA A 156 17.30 11.53 8.97
C ALA A 156 17.40 10.38 7.94
N SER A 157 18.08 9.29 8.28
CA SER A 157 18.47 8.25 7.32
C SER A 157 17.30 7.48 6.73
N PRO A 158 16.29 7.03 7.51
CA PRO A 158 15.08 6.42 6.94
C PRO A 158 14.39 7.34 5.92
N MET A 159 14.39 8.64 6.21
CA MET A 159 13.72 9.64 5.38
C MET A 159 14.49 9.90 4.07
N ILE A 160 15.83 9.96 4.14
CA ILE A 160 16.69 10.09 2.95
C ILE A 160 16.54 8.87 2.04
N ALA A 161 16.49 7.66 2.62
CA ALA A 161 16.28 6.44 1.87
C ALA A 161 14.91 6.46 1.17
N ASP A 162 13.84 6.78 1.91
CA ASP A 162 12.49 6.83 1.37
C ASP A 162 12.34 7.87 0.25
N LEU A 163 12.89 9.08 0.45
CA LEU A 163 12.95 10.11 -0.59
C LEU A 163 13.70 9.61 -1.83
N THR A 164 14.86 8.96 -1.65
CA THR A 164 15.63 8.42 -2.76
C THR A 164 14.82 7.42 -3.59
N LEU A 165 14.11 6.50 -2.92
CA LEU A 165 13.25 5.52 -3.57
C LEU A 165 12.04 6.18 -4.26
N SER A 166 11.41 7.14 -3.60
CA SER A 166 10.24 7.82 -4.16
C SER A 166 10.51 8.52 -5.49
N PHE A 167 11.72 9.03 -5.71
CA PHE A 167 12.09 9.59 -7.00
C PHE A 167 12.19 8.52 -8.09
N PHE A 168 12.68 7.32 -7.76
CA PHE A 168 12.68 6.19 -8.69
C PHE A 168 11.26 5.79 -9.07
N GLU A 169 10.37 5.69 -8.08
CA GLU A 169 8.94 5.40 -8.28
C GLU A 169 8.27 6.44 -9.16
N TYR A 170 8.50 7.72 -8.85
CA TYR A 170 8.01 8.83 -9.65
C TYR A 170 8.47 8.75 -11.11
N LYS A 171 9.77 8.53 -11.34
CA LYS A 171 10.32 8.39 -12.70
C LYS A 171 9.75 7.15 -13.41
N TYR A 172 9.53 6.07 -12.69
CA TYR A 172 8.95 4.87 -13.29
C TYR A 172 7.48 5.07 -13.65
N ALA A 173 6.68 5.63 -12.75
CA ALA A 173 5.25 5.82 -12.94
C ALA A 173 4.92 6.90 -13.98
N THR A 174 5.74 7.96 -14.09
CA THR A 174 5.61 8.95 -15.18
C THR A 174 5.82 8.34 -16.56
N ASN A 175 6.76 7.41 -16.68
CA ASN A 175 7.01 6.69 -17.93
C ASN A 175 6.02 5.55 -18.18
N ASN A 176 5.28 5.10 -17.15
CA ASN A 176 4.37 3.97 -17.21
C ASN A 176 3.01 4.32 -16.60
N THR A 177 2.22 5.15 -17.29
CA THR A 177 0.93 5.68 -16.76
C THR A 177 -0.12 4.64 -16.44
N LEU A 178 0.02 3.42 -16.96
CA LEU A 178 -0.85 2.28 -16.64
C LEU A 178 -0.51 1.66 -15.28
N ILE A 179 0.67 1.94 -14.71
CA ILE A 179 1.16 1.25 -13.52
C ILE A 179 0.15 1.39 -12.39
N ASN A 180 -0.28 2.59 -11.97
CA ASN A 180 -1.22 2.73 -10.85
C ASN A 180 -2.69 2.42 -11.18
N LYS A 181 -3.00 2.14 -12.46
CA LYS A 181 -4.34 1.73 -12.87
C LYS A 181 -4.48 0.21 -12.83
N VAL A 182 -3.46 -0.49 -13.29
CA VAL A 182 -3.46 -1.95 -13.45
C VAL A 182 -2.78 -2.63 -12.26
N PHE A 183 -1.74 -2.00 -11.73
CA PHE A 183 -0.98 -2.45 -10.59
C PHE A 183 -1.23 -1.45 -9.47
N CYS A 184 -1.62 -1.92 -8.29
CA CYS A 184 -1.71 -1.07 -7.11
C CYS A 184 -0.47 -1.36 -6.26
N PRO A 185 0.69 -0.71 -6.55
CA PRO A 185 1.89 -0.85 -5.75
C PRO A 185 1.76 -0.10 -4.43
N PHE A 186 2.27 -0.74 -3.40
CA PHE A 186 2.36 -0.26 -2.04
C PHE A 186 3.80 -0.53 -1.58
N ARG A 187 4.48 0.46 -1.00
CA ARG A 187 5.80 0.31 -0.42
C ARG A 187 5.75 0.67 1.06
N TYR A 188 6.35 -0.14 1.90
CA TYR A 188 6.57 0.14 3.31
C TYR A 188 8.06 0.00 3.59
N MET A 189 8.77 1.14 3.67
CA MET A 189 10.23 1.17 3.71
C MET A 189 10.84 0.37 2.54
N ASP A 190 11.30 -0.84 2.81
CA ASP A 190 12.06 -1.69 1.89
C ASP A 190 11.12 -2.73 1.23
N ASP A 191 9.97 -3.01 1.85
CA ASP A 191 8.98 -3.95 1.37
C ASP A 191 8.09 -3.32 0.29
N ILE A 192 8.00 -3.95 -0.87
CA ILE A 192 7.04 -3.61 -1.92
C ILE A 192 6.00 -4.72 -2.01
N LEU A 193 4.73 -4.32 -2.02
CA LEU A 193 3.58 -5.16 -2.32
C LEU A 193 2.86 -4.61 -3.55
N ILE A 194 2.74 -5.43 -4.59
CA ILE A 194 2.01 -5.10 -5.80
C ILE A 194 0.78 -5.99 -5.87
N GLN A 195 -0.35 -5.35 -6.09
CA GLN A 195 -1.60 -6.02 -6.36
C GLN A 195 -1.99 -5.84 -7.82
N TYR A 196 -2.36 -6.92 -8.51
CA TYR A 196 -2.94 -6.82 -9.86
C TYR A 196 -3.98 -7.92 -10.11
N ASN A 197 -4.96 -7.64 -10.97
CA ASN A 197 -5.88 -8.67 -11.44
C ASN A 197 -5.32 -9.27 -12.74
N LYS A 198 -5.08 -10.60 -12.74
CA LYS A 198 -4.59 -11.30 -13.93
C LYS A 198 -5.48 -11.13 -15.16
N THR A 199 -6.77 -10.79 -14.98
CA THR A 199 -7.69 -10.61 -16.09
C THR A 199 -7.51 -9.31 -16.84
N ASP A 200 -6.86 -8.31 -16.25
CA ASP A 200 -6.69 -6.98 -16.85
C ASP A 200 -5.73 -6.99 -18.04
N TYR A 201 -4.93 -8.05 -18.18
CA TYR A 201 -4.03 -8.25 -19.32
C TYR A 201 -4.72 -8.78 -20.57
N PHE A 202 -5.93 -9.35 -20.45
CA PHE A 202 -6.60 -9.90 -21.62
C PHE A 202 -7.25 -8.78 -22.45
N PRO A 203 -7.10 -8.78 -23.78
CA PRO A 203 -7.72 -7.77 -24.65
C PRO A 203 -9.24 -7.95 -24.82
N PHE A 204 -9.85 -8.83 -24.02
CA PHE A 204 -11.26 -9.18 -24.07
C PHE A 204 -11.82 -9.36 -22.65
N SER A 205 -13.14 -9.22 -22.51
CA SER A 205 -13.82 -9.47 -21.23
C SER A 205 -13.76 -10.94 -20.86
N VAL A 206 -13.17 -11.23 -19.70
CA VAL A 206 -13.09 -12.61 -19.20
C VAL A 206 -14.44 -13.01 -18.62
N VAL A 207 -15.19 -13.79 -19.39
CA VAL A 207 -16.44 -14.42 -18.92
C VAL A 207 -16.08 -15.56 -17.97
N ARG A 208 -16.35 -15.36 -16.68
CA ARG A 208 -15.98 -16.31 -15.62
C ARG A 208 -16.86 -17.56 -15.60
N PHE A 209 -18.14 -17.42 -15.95
CA PHE A 209 -19.11 -18.51 -15.94
C PHE A 209 -19.95 -18.48 -17.22
N PRO A 210 -20.27 -19.65 -17.80
CA PRO A 210 -21.13 -19.69 -18.99
C PRO A 210 -22.54 -19.22 -18.62
N HIS A 211 -23.22 -18.51 -19.53
CA HIS A 211 -24.62 -18.14 -19.32
C HIS A 211 -25.51 -19.39 -19.18
N ASN A 212 -26.60 -19.33 -18.41
CA ASN A 212 -27.44 -20.51 -18.20
C ASN A 212 -28.08 -21.03 -19.50
N SER A 213 -28.31 -20.17 -20.50
CA SER A 213 -28.80 -20.58 -21.83
C SER A 213 -27.72 -21.18 -22.75
N SER A 214 -26.46 -21.22 -22.33
CA SER A 214 -25.40 -21.86 -23.13
C SER A 214 -25.64 -23.36 -23.29
N TYR A 215 -25.10 -23.94 -24.36
CA TYR A 215 -25.15 -25.37 -24.68
C TYR A 215 -24.26 -26.24 -23.75
N THR A 216 -24.09 -25.81 -22.50
CA THR A 216 -23.34 -26.54 -21.47
C THR A 216 -24.28 -27.40 -20.63
N SER A 217 -23.81 -28.60 -20.27
CA SER A 217 -24.60 -29.54 -19.49
C SER A 217 -24.86 -29.05 -18.07
N ASN A 218 -26.00 -29.46 -17.50
CA ASN A 218 -26.34 -29.12 -16.11
C ASN A 218 -25.34 -29.73 -15.11
N SER A 219 -24.70 -30.85 -15.43
CA SER A 219 -23.63 -31.42 -14.58
C SER A 219 -22.41 -30.50 -14.55
N LEU A 220 -22.00 -29.93 -15.69
CA LEU A 220 -20.89 -28.98 -15.76
C LEU A 220 -21.20 -27.71 -14.95
N LYS A 221 -22.39 -27.13 -15.16
CA LYS A 221 -22.87 -25.95 -14.42
C LYS A 221 -22.83 -26.17 -12.90
N ARG A 222 -23.32 -27.32 -12.42
CA ARG A 222 -23.25 -27.69 -10.99
C ARG A 222 -21.80 -27.83 -10.51
N GLY A 223 -20.93 -28.43 -11.33
CA GLY A 223 -19.51 -28.58 -11.03
C GLY A 223 -18.79 -27.25 -10.85
N ILE A 224 -19.09 -26.26 -11.70
CA ILE A 224 -18.56 -24.89 -11.61
C ILE A 224 -18.97 -24.25 -10.27
N ILE A 225 -20.26 -24.28 -9.93
CA ILE A 225 -20.77 -23.68 -8.68
C ILE A 225 -20.15 -24.35 -7.46
N LEU A 226 -20.06 -25.68 -7.49
CA LEU A 226 -19.44 -26.46 -6.42
C LEU A 226 -17.97 -26.08 -6.24
N THR A 227 -17.16 -26.18 -7.29
CA THR A 227 -15.71 -25.92 -7.23
C THR A 227 -15.41 -24.49 -6.79
N GLU A 228 -16.21 -23.53 -7.24
CA GLU A 228 -16.09 -22.14 -6.83
C GLU A 228 -16.44 -21.93 -5.35
N THR A 229 -17.50 -22.57 -4.87
CA THR A 229 -17.86 -22.56 -3.43
C THR A 229 -16.71 -23.10 -2.58
N LEU A 230 -16.07 -24.20 -3.02
CA LEU A 230 -14.91 -24.76 -2.33
C LEU A 230 -13.74 -23.77 -2.32
N ARG A 231 -13.47 -23.10 -3.45
CA ARG A 231 -12.41 -22.09 -3.56
C ARG A 231 -12.63 -20.94 -2.59
N ILE A 232 -13.83 -20.38 -2.57
CA ILE A 232 -14.21 -19.29 -1.64
C ILE A 232 -13.99 -19.75 -0.20
N SER A 233 -14.44 -20.95 0.17
CA SER A 233 -14.22 -21.49 1.51
C SER A 233 -12.74 -21.65 1.88
N ARG A 234 -11.89 -22.07 0.94
CA ARG A 234 -10.45 -22.20 1.19
C ARG A 234 -9.79 -20.85 1.45
N CYS A 235 -10.18 -19.82 0.70
CA CYS A 235 -9.63 -18.47 0.82
C CYS A 235 -10.13 -17.70 2.05
N CYS A 236 -11.32 -18.01 2.57
CA CYS A 236 -11.91 -17.26 3.68
C CYS A 236 -11.61 -17.91 5.03
N SER A 237 -10.93 -17.21 5.94
CA SER A 237 -10.74 -17.66 7.33
C SER A 237 -11.98 -17.41 8.19
N LYS A 238 -12.59 -16.23 8.09
CA LYS A 238 -13.78 -15.84 8.86
C LYS A 238 -15.06 -16.24 8.13
N LYS A 239 -16.13 -16.46 8.90
CA LYS A 239 -17.46 -16.80 8.38
C LYS A 239 -18.10 -15.64 7.62
N ASP A 240 -17.92 -14.42 8.10
CA ASP A 240 -18.52 -13.23 7.48
C ASP A 240 -17.93 -13.00 6.08
N ASP A 241 -16.60 -13.10 5.94
CA ASP A 241 -15.92 -13.01 4.63
C ASP A 241 -16.41 -14.08 3.66
N PHE A 242 -16.61 -15.31 4.17
CA PHE A 242 -17.17 -16.41 3.38
C PHE A 242 -18.58 -16.10 2.90
N ILE A 243 -19.45 -15.60 3.78
CA ILE A 243 -20.84 -15.21 3.44
C ILE A 243 -20.83 -14.15 2.35
N VAL A 244 -20.05 -13.08 2.53
CA VAL A 244 -20.02 -11.97 1.56
C VAL A 244 -19.55 -12.46 0.19
N ARG A 245 -18.47 -13.24 0.13
CA ARG A 245 -17.96 -13.78 -1.16
C ARG A 245 -18.91 -14.79 -1.79
N LEU A 246 -19.58 -15.63 -0.99
CA LEU A 246 -20.58 -16.57 -1.47
C LEU A 246 -21.81 -15.84 -2.03
N CYS A 247 -22.23 -14.75 -1.39
CA CYS A 247 -23.29 -13.89 -1.89
C CYS A 247 -22.93 -13.28 -3.25
N ASN A 248 -21.72 -12.75 -3.40
CA ASN A 248 -21.26 -12.21 -4.69
C ASN A 248 -21.31 -13.26 -5.81
N LEU A 249 -20.88 -14.51 -5.52
CA LEU A 249 -21.00 -15.62 -6.47
C LEU A 249 -22.46 -15.87 -6.86
N ILE A 250 -23.36 -15.96 -5.88
CA ILE A 250 -24.79 -16.19 -6.12
C ILE A 250 -25.36 -15.07 -6.99
N THR A 251 -25.07 -13.81 -6.69
CA THR A 251 -25.51 -12.65 -7.48
C THR A 251 -25.03 -12.73 -8.92
N SER A 252 -23.75 -13.02 -9.15
CA SER A 252 -23.22 -13.18 -10.52
C SER A 252 -23.90 -14.32 -11.29
N LEU A 253 -24.22 -15.44 -10.63
CA LEU A 253 -24.91 -16.57 -11.27
C LEU A 253 -26.38 -16.22 -11.59
N LEU A 254 -27.07 -15.49 -10.70
CA LEU A 254 -28.43 -15.02 -10.95
C LEU A 254 -28.49 -14.04 -12.13
N GLN A 255 -27.53 -13.13 -12.27
CA GLN A 255 -27.39 -12.25 -13.43
C GLN A 255 -27.20 -13.04 -14.74
N LEU A 256 -26.55 -14.21 -14.67
CA LEU A 256 -26.39 -15.15 -15.78
C LEU A 256 -27.59 -16.10 -15.97
N GLN A 257 -28.74 -15.78 -15.35
CA GLN A 257 -30.02 -16.49 -15.45
C GLN A 257 -30.00 -17.94 -14.92
N TYR A 258 -29.11 -18.27 -13.98
CA TYR A 258 -29.15 -19.56 -13.30
C TYR A 258 -30.37 -19.64 -12.37
N SER A 259 -31.04 -20.78 -12.33
CA SER A 259 -32.18 -20.96 -11.41
C SER A 259 -31.71 -21.03 -9.95
N LYS A 260 -32.46 -20.39 -9.05
CA LYS A 260 -32.19 -20.40 -7.60
C LYS A 260 -32.04 -21.83 -7.06
N ASP A 261 -32.88 -22.75 -7.52
CA ASP A 261 -32.83 -24.16 -7.11
C ASP A 261 -31.54 -24.85 -7.55
N LEU A 262 -31.06 -24.58 -8.77
CA LEU A 262 -29.80 -25.17 -9.24
C LEU A 262 -28.61 -24.65 -8.44
N ILE A 263 -28.57 -23.35 -8.17
CA ILE A 263 -27.52 -22.74 -7.32
C ILE A 263 -27.56 -23.35 -5.92
N LEU A 264 -28.73 -23.35 -5.29
CA LEU A 264 -28.94 -23.86 -3.94
C LEU A 264 -28.50 -25.32 -3.83
N GLN A 265 -29.00 -26.18 -4.72
CA GLN A 265 -28.70 -27.61 -4.69
C GLN A 265 -27.20 -27.88 -4.95
N SER A 266 -26.55 -27.08 -5.80
CA SER A 266 -25.12 -27.22 -6.09
C SER A 266 -24.26 -26.88 -4.87
N ILE A 267 -24.56 -25.76 -4.19
CA ILE A 267 -23.83 -25.33 -2.99
C ILE A 267 -24.05 -26.31 -1.84
N VAL A 268 -25.31 -26.69 -1.56
CA VAL A 268 -25.66 -27.61 -0.47
C VAL A 268 -24.97 -28.97 -0.67
N LYS A 269 -25.05 -29.54 -1.88
CA LYS A 269 -24.36 -30.82 -2.19
C LYS A 269 -22.84 -30.68 -2.10
N GLY A 270 -22.28 -29.56 -2.52
CA GLY A 270 -20.86 -29.27 -2.41
C GLY A 270 -20.37 -29.25 -0.95
N MET A 271 -21.09 -28.53 -0.08
CA MET A 271 -20.76 -28.43 1.35
C MET A 271 -20.95 -29.77 2.08
N LEU A 272 -21.96 -30.56 1.72
CA LEU A 272 -22.16 -31.89 2.30
C LEU A 272 -21.10 -32.90 1.86
N LYS A 273 -20.63 -32.80 0.61
CA LYS A 273 -19.52 -33.64 0.11
C LYS A 273 -18.20 -33.26 0.79
N HIS A 274 -18.00 -31.98 1.09
CA HIS A 274 -16.80 -31.45 1.72
C HIS A 274 -17.09 -30.91 3.13
N LYS A 275 -17.41 -31.83 4.03
CA LYS A 275 -17.81 -31.58 5.43
C LYS A 275 -16.92 -30.59 6.19
N SER A 276 -15.61 -30.61 5.92
CA SER A 276 -14.65 -29.68 6.53
C SER A 276 -15.04 -28.20 6.37
N ILE A 277 -15.77 -27.84 5.30
CA ILE A 277 -16.26 -26.49 5.06
C ILE A 277 -17.39 -26.11 6.03
N ALA A 278 -18.34 -27.02 6.21
CA ALA A 278 -19.46 -26.81 7.12
C ALA A 278 -18.95 -26.69 8.56
N TYR A 279 -18.05 -27.59 8.98
CA TYR A 279 -17.38 -27.52 10.28
C TYR A 279 -16.59 -26.21 10.47
N LYS A 280 -15.82 -25.77 9.46
CA LYS A 280 -15.01 -24.54 9.53
C LYS A 280 -15.81 -23.31 9.95
N TYR A 281 -17.09 -23.24 9.58
CA TYR A 281 -17.96 -22.10 9.86
C TYR A 281 -19.05 -22.40 10.91
N GLY A 282 -18.87 -23.47 11.69
CA GLY A 282 -19.81 -23.88 12.75
C GLY A 282 -21.19 -24.29 12.22
N LEU A 283 -21.28 -24.70 10.96
CA LEU A 283 -22.49 -25.26 10.38
C LEU A 283 -22.47 -26.77 10.65
N VAL A 284 -23.21 -27.22 11.67
CA VAL A 284 -23.34 -28.65 11.98
C VAL A 284 -23.79 -29.41 10.73
N ASP A 285 -23.10 -30.52 10.41
CA ASP A 285 -23.24 -31.43 9.25
C ASP A 285 -24.65 -32.06 9.11
N SER A 286 -25.67 -31.23 8.98
CA SER A 286 -27.03 -31.62 8.69
C SER A 286 -27.47 -30.93 7.41
N TYR A 287 -27.93 -31.73 6.45
CA TYR A 287 -28.54 -31.23 5.21
C TYR A 287 -29.50 -30.08 5.49
N LYS A 288 -30.33 -30.20 6.54
CA LYS A 288 -31.32 -29.20 6.92
C LYS A 288 -30.71 -27.86 7.33
N ASN A 289 -29.58 -27.87 8.04
CA ASN A 289 -28.90 -26.67 8.50
C ASN A 289 -28.20 -25.95 7.35
N ILE A 290 -27.45 -26.68 6.53
CA ILE A 290 -26.77 -26.13 5.35
C ILE A 290 -27.80 -25.60 4.35
N TYR A 291 -28.87 -26.36 4.10
CA TYR A 291 -29.96 -25.94 3.23
C TYR A 291 -30.61 -24.64 3.70
N ARG A 292 -30.94 -24.53 5.00
CA ARG A 292 -31.53 -23.30 5.57
C ARG A 292 -30.59 -22.12 5.44
N PHE A 293 -29.30 -22.32 5.75
CA PHE A 293 -28.28 -21.29 5.63
C PHE A 293 -28.17 -20.75 4.19
N VAL A 294 -27.99 -21.62 3.20
CA VAL A 294 -27.87 -21.21 1.78
C VAL A 294 -29.18 -20.61 1.27
N LYS A 295 -30.34 -21.17 1.66
CA LYS A 295 -31.65 -20.64 1.28
C LYS A 295 -31.86 -19.22 1.80
N GLN A 296 -31.44 -18.95 3.04
CA GLN A 296 -31.52 -17.61 3.63
C GLN A 296 -30.69 -16.60 2.83
N LEU A 297 -29.45 -16.96 2.47
CA LEU A 297 -28.60 -16.09 1.64
C LEU A 297 -29.23 -15.78 0.28
N ILE A 298 -29.74 -16.81 -0.43
CA ILE A 298 -30.39 -16.61 -1.73
C ILE A 298 -31.65 -15.74 -1.61
N SER A 299 -32.41 -15.85 -0.51
CA SER A 299 -33.60 -15.02 -0.29
C SER A 299 -33.27 -13.55 -0.02
N GLN A 300 -32.15 -13.27 0.65
CA GLN A 300 -31.70 -11.92 0.98
C GLN A 300 -31.16 -11.15 -0.24
N LEU A 301 -30.64 -11.86 -1.24
CA LEU A 301 -30.08 -11.28 -2.47
C LEU A 301 -31.13 -10.96 -3.53
N SER A 302 -32.38 -11.36 -3.30
CA SER A 302 -33.50 -11.00 -4.17
C SER A 302 -34.30 -9.84 -3.56
N MET A 303 -33.72 -8.64 -3.67
CA MET A 303 -34.43 -7.37 -3.81
C MET A 303 -33.91 -6.68 -5.05
#